data_AF-A0A8D0FSM3-F1
#
_entry.id   AF-A0A8D0FSM3-F1
#
_cell.length_a   1.000
_cell.length_b   1.000
_cell.length_c   1.000
_cell.angle_alpha   90.00
_cell.angle_beta   90.00
_cell.angle_gamma   90.00
#
_symmetry.space_group_name_H-M   'P 1'
#
loop_
_entity.id
_entity.type
_entity.pdbx_description
1 polymer ?
#
loop_
_entity_poly.entity_id
_entity_poly.type
_entity_poly.pdbx_seq_one_letter_code
_entity_poly.pdbx_strand_id
1 'polypeptide(L)'
;MAAPEPKRGAPVPGRCAYFVERKKRFCKMIPAPGRRFCGEHGQQEQENDRKRIPCPLDPKHTVYEDQLQKHLKKCNSREKPKPVYFVQDINAGLKDVAEIPDKTVSTSICSNAQSLHNMLQFII
;
A
#
# COMPACT_ATOMS: atom_id res chain seq x y z
N MET A 1 -28.10 44.78 3.41
CA MET A 1 -27.23 44.68 2.21
C MET A 1 -27.33 43.24 1.70
N ALA A 2 -28.00 43.01 0.57
CA ALA A 2 -28.15 41.66 -0.01
C ALA A 2 -26.84 41.24 -0.69
N ALA A 3 -26.40 40.00 -0.44
CA ALA A 3 -25.23 39.44 -1.10
C ALA A 3 -25.52 39.24 -2.61
N PRO A 4 -24.51 39.43 -3.49
CA PRO A 4 -24.70 39.26 -4.94
C PRO A 4 -25.09 37.80 -5.25
N GLU A 5 -26.09 37.63 -6.12
CA GLU A 5 -26.54 36.30 -6.54
C GLU A 5 -25.42 35.53 -7.27
N PRO A 6 -25.24 34.23 -6.99
CA PRO A 6 -24.20 33.44 -7.64
C PRO A 6 -24.50 33.26 -9.14
N LYS A 7 -23.50 33.52 -9.99
CA LYS A 7 -23.57 33.25 -11.44
C LYS A 7 -23.92 31.78 -11.69
N ARG A 8 -24.80 31.49 -12.67
CA ARG A 8 -25.18 30.12 -13.06
C ARG A 8 -23.92 29.27 -13.28
N GLY A 9 -23.74 28.24 -12.44
CA GLY A 9 -22.57 27.35 -12.49
C GLY A 9 -21.45 27.67 -11.49
N ALA A 10 -21.62 28.65 -10.60
CA ALA A 10 -20.67 28.92 -9.52
C ALA A 10 -21.06 28.20 -8.21
N PRO A 11 -20.08 27.84 -7.35
CA PRO A 11 -20.36 27.33 -6.01
C PRO A 11 -21.01 28.41 -5.14
N VAL A 12 -21.96 27.99 -4.29
CA VAL A 12 -22.66 28.88 -3.37
C VAL A 12 -21.70 29.36 -2.28
N PRO A 13 -21.63 30.67 -1.96
CA PRO A 13 -20.82 31.17 -0.86
C PRO A 13 -21.13 30.47 0.47
N GLY A 14 -20.10 30.10 1.23
CA GLY A 14 -20.25 29.35 2.49
C GLY A 14 -20.59 27.86 2.32
N ARG A 15 -20.57 27.33 1.09
CA ARG A 15 -20.70 25.91 0.79
C ARG A 15 -19.45 25.38 0.11
N CYS A 16 -19.28 24.06 0.15
CA CYS A 16 -18.16 23.36 -0.46
C CYS A 16 -18.12 23.60 -1.98
N ALA A 17 -16.96 24.03 -2.48
CA ALA A 17 -16.73 24.32 -3.89
C ALA A 17 -16.51 23.08 -4.78
N TYR A 18 -16.59 21.86 -4.22
CA TYR A 18 -16.43 20.63 -4.97
C TYR A 18 -17.61 20.36 -5.91
N PHE A 19 -17.33 20.14 -7.19
CA PHE A 19 -18.35 19.77 -8.17
C PHE A 19 -18.51 18.25 -8.24
N VAL A 20 -19.69 17.75 -7.93
CA VAL A 20 -19.99 16.32 -7.99
C VAL A 20 -20.49 15.98 -9.39
N GLU A 21 -19.61 15.50 -10.26
CA GLU A 21 -19.90 15.20 -11.67
C GLU A 21 -21.10 14.27 -11.83
N ARG A 22 -21.16 13.18 -11.06
CA ARG A 22 -22.28 12.23 -11.05
C ARG A 22 -23.64 12.88 -10.76
N LYS A 23 -23.67 13.94 -9.93
CA LYS A 23 -24.89 14.62 -9.49
C LYS A 23 -25.09 15.97 -10.18
N LYS A 24 -24.18 16.37 -11.08
CA LYS A 24 -24.17 17.64 -11.81
C LYS A 24 -24.44 18.86 -10.93
N ARG A 25 -23.88 18.88 -9.72
CA ARG A 25 -24.06 19.98 -8.76
C ARG A 25 -22.88 20.13 -7.81
N PHE A 26 -22.73 21.31 -7.23
CA PHE A 26 -21.78 21.54 -6.13
C PHE A 26 -22.21 20.84 -4.84
N CYS A 27 -21.22 20.45 -4.05
CA CYS A 27 -21.43 19.87 -2.74
C CYS A 27 -22.11 20.88 -1.80
N LYS A 28 -23.18 20.44 -1.11
CA LYS A 28 -23.96 21.29 -0.20
C LYS A 28 -23.41 21.34 1.23
N MET A 29 -22.31 20.65 1.50
CA MET A 29 -21.70 20.60 2.84
C MET A 29 -21.04 21.94 3.18
N ILE A 30 -20.96 22.25 4.48
CA ILE A 30 -20.37 23.49 5.00
C ILE A 30 -18.86 23.27 5.21
N PRO A 31 -17.99 24.10 4.60
CA PRO A 31 -16.55 24.11 4.90
C PRO A 31 -16.25 24.62 6.30
N ALA A 32 -15.11 24.21 6.85
CA ALA A 32 -14.56 24.85 8.04
C ALA A 32 -14.22 26.34 7.75
N PRO A 33 -14.20 27.22 8.76
CA PRO A 33 -13.85 28.62 8.57
C PRO A 33 -12.53 28.78 7.80
N GLY A 34 -12.53 29.58 6.74
CA GLY A 34 -11.34 29.81 5.90
C GLY A 34 -11.01 28.71 4.88
N ARG A 35 -11.79 27.62 4.78
CA ARG A 35 -11.60 26.57 3.76
C ARG A 35 -12.64 26.67 2.64
N ARG A 36 -12.24 26.25 1.43
CA ARG A 36 -13.11 26.18 0.24
C ARG A 36 -13.94 24.89 0.16
N PHE A 37 -13.51 23.83 0.85
CA PHE A 37 -14.08 22.48 0.75
C PHE A 37 -14.50 21.95 2.12
N CYS A 38 -15.51 21.07 2.14
CA CYS A 38 -15.93 20.35 3.35
C CYS A 38 -14.90 19.29 3.77
N GLY A 39 -15.04 18.69 4.95
CA GLY A 39 -14.10 17.69 5.47
C GLY A 39 -13.74 16.59 4.46
N GLU A 40 -14.75 15.98 3.83
CA GLU A 40 -14.56 14.91 2.84
C GLU A 40 -13.82 15.36 1.56
N HIS A 41 -14.19 16.51 0.99
CA HIS A 41 -13.61 16.98 -0.28
C HIS A 41 -12.36 17.85 -0.10
N GLY A 42 -12.08 18.31 1.11
CA GLY A 42 -10.90 19.11 1.44
C GLY A 42 -9.65 18.25 1.71
N GLN A 43 -9.83 16.96 2.00
CA GLN A 43 -8.73 16.00 2.07
C GLN A 43 -8.08 15.80 0.69
N GLN A 44 -8.88 15.78 -0.38
CA GLN A 44 -8.37 15.61 -1.75
C GLN A 44 -7.44 16.75 -2.17
N GLU A 45 -7.72 18.02 -1.85
CA GLU A 45 -6.78 19.11 -2.15
C GLU A 45 -5.41 18.89 -1.48
N GLN A 46 -5.42 18.52 -0.19
CA GLN A 46 -4.17 18.26 0.54
C GLN A 46 -3.45 16.99 0.11
N GLU A 47 -4.17 15.95 -0.32
CA GLU A 47 -3.55 14.71 -0.80
C GLU A 47 -2.90 14.85 -2.17
N ASN A 48 -3.46 15.66 -3.06
CA ASN A 48 -2.89 15.89 -4.40
C ASN A 48 -1.55 16.64 -4.34
N ASP A 49 -1.36 17.52 -3.34
CA ASP A 49 -0.11 18.25 -3.17
C ASP A 49 1.01 17.39 -2.53
N ARG A 50 0.66 16.25 -1.93
CA ARG A 50 1.64 15.40 -1.24
C ARG A 50 2.37 14.51 -2.23
N LYS A 51 3.66 14.80 -2.41
CA LYS A 51 4.58 13.99 -3.22
C LYS A 51 4.76 12.60 -2.63
N ARG A 52 4.57 11.58 -3.46
CA ARG A 52 4.91 10.19 -3.17
C ARG A 52 6.25 9.85 -3.82
N ILE A 53 7.13 9.22 -3.06
CA ILE A 53 8.46 8.77 -3.49
C ILE A 53 8.60 7.26 -3.27
N PRO A 54 9.41 6.54 -4.06
CA PRO A 54 9.75 5.16 -3.77
C PRO A 54 10.51 5.06 -2.44
N CYS A 55 10.34 3.97 -1.71
CA CYS A 55 11.03 3.78 -0.44
C CYS A 55 12.54 3.57 -0.65
N PRO A 56 13.41 4.21 0.15
CA PRO A 56 14.87 4.05 0.03
C PRO A 56 15.38 2.64 0.37
N LEU A 57 14.64 1.89 1.20
CA LEU A 57 15.02 0.54 1.63
C LEU A 57 14.54 -0.54 0.65
N ASP A 58 13.48 -0.26 -0.10
CA ASP A 58 12.92 -1.19 -1.09
C ASP A 58 12.08 -0.39 -2.10
N PRO A 59 12.47 -0.36 -3.39
CA PRO A 59 11.74 0.39 -4.41
C PRO A 59 10.37 -0.23 -4.76
N LYS A 60 10.02 -1.41 -4.22
CA LYS A 60 8.73 -2.07 -4.49
C LYS A 60 7.52 -1.35 -3.91
N HIS A 61 7.70 -0.42 -2.97
CA HIS A 61 6.60 0.38 -2.41
C HIS A 61 6.90 1.87 -2.38
N THR A 62 5.83 2.68 -2.36
CA THR A 62 5.91 4.14 -2.31
C THR A 62 5.40 4.68 -0.99
N VAL A 63 5.93 5.82 -0.57
CA VAL A 63 5.56 6.53 0.65
C VAL A 63 5.48 8.03 0.42
N TYR A 64 4.72 8.73 1.25
CA TYR A 64 4.70 10.18 1.20
C TYR A 64 6.03 10.75 1.71
N GLU A 65 6.55 11.76 1.01
CA GLU A 65 7.83 12.41 1.32
C GLU A 65 7.86 12.94 2.77
N ASP A 66 6.76 13.58 3.21
CA ASP A 66 6.60 14.12 4.56
C ASP A 66 6.50 13.04 5.65
N GLN A 67 6.18 11.79 5.29
CA GLN A 67 6.09 10.66 6.20
C GLN A 67 7.29 9.72 6.12
N LEU A 68 8.29 10.01 5.29
CA LEU A 68 9.44 9.13 5.07
C LEU A 68 10.16 8.78 6.38
N GLN A 69 10.43 9.77 7.23
CA GLN A 69 11.12 9.56 8.52
C GLN A 69 10.36 8.62 9.46
N LYS A 70 9.02 8.71 9.47
CA LYS A 70 8.17 7.80 10.25
C LYS A 70 8.12 6.41 9.63
N HIS A 71 8.09 6.35 8.30
CA HIS A 71 8.12 5.10 7.56
C HIS A 71 9.40 4.30 7.80
N LEU A 72 10.58 4.93 7.72
CA LEU A 72 11.88 4.26 7.91
C LEU A 72 11.98 3.53 9.26
N LYS A 73 11.29 4.02 10.29
CA LYS A 73 11.25 3.37 11.62
C LYS A 73 10.43 2.08 11.68
N LYS A 74 9.51 1.85 10.74
CA LYS A 74 8.57 0.72 10.73
C LYS A 74 8.57 -0.08 9.44
N CYS A 75 9.42 0.28 8.48
CA CYS A 75 9.47 -0.38 7.18
C CYS A 75 9.82 -1.87 7.36
N ASN A 76 9.10 -2.74 6.65
CA ASN A 76 9.34 -4.18 6.68
C ASN A 76 10.70 -4.56 6.10
N SER A 77 11.17 -3.81 5.11
CA SER A 77 12.47 -3.98 4.46
C SER A 77 13.64 -3.49 5.32
N ARG A 78 13.37 -2.92 6.50
CA ARG A 78 14.42 -2.59 7.46
C ARG A 78 14.98 -3.86 8.08
N GLU A 79 16.30 -3.95 8.16
CA GLU A 79 16.98 -5.02 8.90
C GLU A 79 16.52 -5.01 10.36
N LYS A 80 15.96 -6.14 10.78
CA LYS A 80 15.58 -6.36 12.17
C LYS A 80 16.79 -6.92 12.92
N PRO A 81 17.05 -6.49 14.16
CA PRO A 81 18.08 -7.11 14.97
C PRO A 81 17.78 -8.61 15.09
N LYS A 82 18.77 -9.42 14.75
CA LYS A 82 18.69 -10.86 14.88
C LYS A 82 18.55 -11.20 16.37
N PRO A 83 17.67 -12.15 16.75
CA PRO A 83 17.55 -12.58 18.13
C PRO A 83 18.84 -13.26 18.60
N VAL A 84 19.07 -13.31 19.93
CA VAL A 84 20.27 -13.90 20.54
C VAL A 84 20.49 -15.37 20.15
N TYR A 85 19.40 -16.10 19.92
CA TYR A 85 19.43 -17.50 19.50
C TYR A 85 19.60 -17.67 17.97
N PHE A 86 19.82 -16.60 17.20
CA PHE A 86 20.09 -16.72 15.77
C PHE A 86 21.52 -17.20 15.55
N VAL A 87 21.66 -18.40 15.02
CA VAL A 87 22.90 -18.95 14.50
C VAL A 87 22.78 -19.03 12.99
N GLN A 88 23.63 -18.27 12.27
CA GLN A 88 23.65 -18.31 10.81
C GLN A 88 24.04 -19.72 10.35
N ASP A 89 23.32 -20.24 9.36
CA ASP A 89 23.62 -21.52 8.69
C ASP A 89 23.55 -22.77 9.59
N ILE A 90 22.84 -22.73 10.73
CA ILE A 90 22.69 -23.90 11.65
C ILE A 90 22.11 -25.16 10.97
N ASN A 91 21.32 -24.97 9.90
CA ASN A 91 20.71 -26.06 9.12
C ASN A 91 21.29 -26.20 7.70
N ALA A 92 22.38 -25.50 7.36
CA ALA A 92 22.90 -25.48 6.00
C ALA A 92 23.61 -26.80 5.59
N GLY A 93 23.68 -27.77 6.50
CA GLY A 93 24.46 -28.99 6.31
C GLY A 93 25.97 -28.73 6.41
N LEU A 94 26.75 -29.79 6.65
CA LEU A 94 28.20 -29.72 6.51
C LEU A 94 28.52 -29.45 5.03
N LYS A 95 29.27 -28.37 4.75
CA LYS A 95 29.84 -28.14 3.40
C LYS A 95 30.93 -29.16 3.08
N ASP A 96 31.47 -29.81 4.11
CA ASP A 96 32.51 -30.81 4.04
C ASP A 96 31.87 -32.20 4.10
N VAL A 97 31.09 -32.56 3.09
CA VAL A 97 30.74 -33.96 2.86
C VAL A 97 31.85 -34.55 2.01
N ALA A 98 32.80 -35.23 2.69
CA ALA A 98 33.46 -36.37 2.09
C ALA A 98 32.39 -37.27 1.47
N GLU A 99 32.54 -37.62 0.20
CA GLU A 99 31.59 -38.41 -0.60
C GLU A 99 30.92 -39.51 0.23
N ILE A 100 29.65 -39.32 0.60
CA ILE A 100 28.83 -40.40 1.15
C ILE A 100 28.21 -41.11 -0.06
N PRO A 101 28.38 -42.44 -0.21
CA PRO A 101 27.87 -43.17 -1.37
C PRO A 101 26.35 -43.02 -1.45
N ASP A 102 25.86 -42.62 -2.63
CA ASP A 102 24.43 -42.55 -2.98
C ASP A 102 23.75 -43.90 -2.72
N LYS A 103 23.16 -44.06 -1.55
CA LYS A 103 22.11 -45.04 -1.33
C LYS A 103 20.80 -44.34 -1.58
N THR A 104 20.31 -44.46 -2.81
CA THR A 104 18.98 -44.06 -3.23
C THR A 104 17.94 -44.66 -2.29
N VAL A 105 17.45 -43.85 -1.35
CA VAL A 105 16.26 -44.20 -0.57
C VAL A 105 15.05 -43.86 -1.44
N SER A 106 14.36 -44.89 -1.90
CA SER A 106 13.10 -44.75 -2.63
C SER A 106 12.04 -44.15 -1.71
N THR A 107 11.63 -42.92 -1.96
CA THR A 107 10.49 -42.28 -1.30
C THR A 107 9.19 -42.83 -1.86
N SER A 108 8.86 -44.08 -1.52
CA SER A 108 7.61 -44.73 -1.90
C SER A 108 6.54 -44.60 -0.80
N ILE A 109 6.26 -43.38 -0.33
CA ILE A 109 5.08 -43.12 0.52
C ILE A 109 4.38 -41.86 0.02
N CYS A 110 3.14 -42.07 -0.42
CA CYS A 110 2.15 -41.11 -0.93
C CYS A 110 2.36 -40.62 -2.37
N SER A 111 2.26 -41.55 -3.32
CA SER A 111 1.69 -41.23 -4.63
C SER A 111 0.27 -40.72 -4.44
N ASN A 112 0.12 -39.40 -4.52
CA ASN A 112 -1.05 -38.71 -5.08
C ASN A 112 -0.67 -37.25 -5.39
N ALA A 113 0.38 -37.06 -6.19
CA ALA A 113 0.76 -35.78 -6.77
C ALA A 113 0.06 -35.53 -8.11
N GLN A 114 -1.24 -35.86 -8.23
CA GLN A 114 -2.01 -35.64 -9.46
C GLN A 114 -3.37 -34.98 -9.18
N SER A 115 -3.39 -33.81 -8.52
CA SER A 115 -4.60 -32.97 -8.48
C SER A 115 -4.38 -31.48 -8.20
N LEU A 116 -3.19 -30.92 -8.46
CA LEU A 116 -2.97 -29.46 -8.33
C LEU A 116 -2.51 -28.79 -9.63
N HIS A 117 -2.75 -29.41 -10.78
CA HIS A 117 -2.49 -28.79 -12.09
C HIS A 117 -3.77 -28.44 -12.89
N ASN A 118 -4.96 -28.80 -12.40
CA ASN A 118 -6.25 -28.53 -13.06
C ASN A 118 -7.15 -27.50 -12.32
N MET A 119 -6.59 -26.74 -11.36
CA MET A 119 -7.32 -25.67 -10.64
C MET A 119 -6.75 -24.27 -10.91
N LEU A 120 -5.93 -24.11 -11.95
CA LEU A 120 -5.39 -22.81 -12.38
C LEU A 120 -5.67 -22.49 -13.86
N GLN A 121 -6.64 -23.16 -14.49
CA GLN A 121 -7.04 -22.91 -15.88
C GLN A 121 -8.52 -22.49 -16.03
N PHE A 122 -9.14 -21.94 -14.98
CA PHE A 122 -10.52 -21.41 -15.05
C PHE A 122 -10.71 -20.04 -14.38
N ILE A 123 -9.63 -19.24 -14.28
CA ILE A 123 -9.75 -17.82 -13.97
C ILE A 123 -8.90 -17.04 -14.98
N ILE A 124 -9.36 -17.01 -16.23
CA ILE A 124 -9.25 -15.89 -17.16
C ILE A 124 -10.55 -15.83 -17.95
#